data_AF-A0A3P1ZFL2-F1
#
_entry.id   AF-A0A3P1ZFL2-F1
#
_cell.length_a   1.000
_cell.length_b   1.000
_cell.length_c   1.000
_cell.angle_alpha   90.00
_cell.angle_beta   90.00
_cell.angle_gamma   90.00
#
_symmetry.space_group_name_H-M   'P 1'
#
loop_
_entity.id
_entity.type
_entity.pdbx_description
1 polymer ?
#
loop_
_entity_poly.entity_id
_entity_poly.type
_entity_poly.pdbx_seq_one_letter_code
_entity_poly.pdbx_strand_id
1 'polypeptide(L)'
;ALLLEFQSTPDHWMALRILSYTTLLLLDLVKTGSVRENEGLPPVFPIVIYNGGRAWKAPQDVEALFAPMPESLKVYRPRHRHFLLDESRVPADALDKSRGLAAQLLKLERAQEPEEVRQIVRELIARLHGPEYVPLRRAFTVWLGRVVLKRSGIT
;
A
#
# COMPACT_ATOMS: atom_id res chain seq x y z
N ALA A 1 6.73 3.16 -12.83
CA ALA A 1 6.87 2.02 -11.89
C ALA A 1 6.03 2.26 -10.64
N LEU A 2 5.60 1.19 -9.98
CA LEU A 2 4.92 1.25 -8.68
C LEU A 2 5.92 0.86 -7.59
N LEU A 3 6.04 1.67 -6.55
CA LEU A 3 6.83 1.33 -5.36
C LEU A 3 5.86 1.12 -4.20
N LEU A 4 5.91 -0.05 -3.56
CA LEU A 4 5.02 -0.40 -2.47
C LEU A 4 5.83 -0.66 -1.20
N GLU A 5 5.37 -0.10 -0.08
CA GLU A 5 5.90 -0.36 1.26
C GLU A 5 4.74 -0.66 2.22
N PHE A 6 4.90 -1.66 3.09
CA PHE A 6 3.87 -2.07 4.05
C PHE A 6 4.30 -1.73 5.47
N GLN A 7 3.42 -1.09 6.24
CA GLN A 7 3.70 -0.65 7.60
C GLN A 7 2.54 -0.96 8.55
N SER A 8 2.86 -1.53 9.71
CA SER A 8 1.88 -1.79 10.79
C SER A 8 2.02 -0.81 11.96
N THR A 9 3.12 -0.07 12.03
CA THR A 9 3.38 0.98 13.02
C THR A 9 3.75 2.27 12.28
N PRO A 10 3.25 3.45 12.71
CA PRO A 10 3.67 4.70 12.09
C PRO A 10 5.17 4.92 12.29
N ASP A 11 5.92 5.03 11.19
CA ASP A 11 7.32 5.42 11.20
C ASP A 11 7.43 6.90 10.82
N HIS A 12 7.96 7.71 11.74
CA HIS A 12 8.17 9.14 11.53
C HIS A 12 9.06 9.42 10.31
N TRP A 13 10.03 8.55 10.02
CA TRP A 13 11.00 8.72 8.95
C TRP A 13 10.58 8.05 7.63
N MET A 14 9.33 7.60 7.54
CA MET A 14 8.85 6.87 6.36
C MET A 14 9.00 7.65 5.06
N ALA A 15 8.74 8.96 5.05
CA ALA A 15 8.92 9.76 3.84
C ALA A 15 10.38 9.73 3.33
N LEU A 16 11.37 9.75 4.25
CA LEU A 16 12.79 9.65 3.90
C LEU A 16 13.13 8.27 3.33
N ARG A 17 12.65 7.19 3.95
CA ARG A 17 12.83 5.82 3.46
C ARG A 17 12.31 5.67 2.03
N ILE A 18 11.10 6.16 1.78
CA ILE A 18 10.47 6.09 0.47
C ILE A 18 11.23 6.90 -0.59
N LEU A 19 11.75 8.08 -0.25
CA LEU A 19 12.67 8.80 -1.14
C LEU A 19 13.93 7.98 -1.46
N SER A 20 14.54 7.33 -0.45
CA SER A 20 15.71 6.48 -0.67
C SER A 20 15.39 5.33 -1.63
N TYR A 21 14.24 4.67 -1.46
CA TYR A 21 13.83 3.57 -2.33
C TYR A 21 13.55 4.03 -3.76
N THR A 22 12.84 5.15 -3.93
CA THR A 22 12.63 5.74 -5.26
C THR A 22 13.97 6.05 -5.93
N THR A 23 14.91 6.67 -5.19
CA THR A 23 16.21 7.06 -5.75
C THR A 23 17.05 5.85 -6.14
N LEU A 24 17.13 4.84 -5.27
CA LEU A 24 17.88 3.61 -5.55
C LEU A 24 17.30 2.84 -6.74
N LEU A 25 15.98 2.77 -6.86
CA LEU A 25 15.32 2.17 -8.03
C LEU A 25 15.70 2.92 -9.31
N LEU A 26 15.61 4.25 -9.32
CA LEU A 26 15.94 5.06 -10.50
C LEU A 26 17.43 4.95 -10.87
N LEU A 27 18.32 4.94 -9.87
CA LEU A 27 19.76 4.74 -10.09
C LEU A 27 20.05 3.37 -10.71
N ASP A 28 19.38 2.32 -10.25
CA ASP A 28 19.53 0.98 -10.81
C ASP A 28 19.06 0.91 -12.28
N LEU A 29 17.94 1.56 -12.61
CA LEU A 29 17.46 1.65 -13.99
C LEU A 29 18.45 2.37 -14.93
N VAL A 30 19.07 3.44 -14.47
CA VAL A 30 20.13 4.14 -15.21
C VAL A 30 21.35 3.23 -15.38
N LYS A 31 21.81 2.61 -14.29
CA LYS A 31 23.00 1.75 -14.28
C LYS A 31 22.85 0.53 -15.19
N THR A 32 21.65 -0.04 -15.29
CA THR A 32 21.34 -1.22 -16.12
C THR A 32 21.08 -0.88 -17.59
N GLY A 33 21.09 0.41 -17.97
CA GLY A 33 20.78 0.84 -19.33
C GLY A 33 19.29 0.72 -19.70
N SER A 34 18.42 0.56 -18.70
CA SER A 34 16.97 0.48 -18.88
C SER A 34 16.32 1.83 -19.19
N VAL A 35 17.08 2.92 -19.05
CA VAL A 35 16.66 4.30 -19.32
C VAL A 35 17.76 4.98 -20.13
N ARG A 36 17.39 5.66 -21.22
CA ARG A 36 18.32 6.47 -22.03
C ARG A 36 18.28 7.93 -21.61
N GLU A 37 19.40 8.64 -21.75
CA GLU A 37 19.52 10.04 -21.32
C GLU A 37 18.47 10.97 -21.96
N ASN A 38 18.13 10.73 -23.23
CA ASN A 38 17.14 11.50 -23.99
C ASN A 38 15.68 11.15 -23.66
N GLU A 39 15.43 10.04 -22.96
CA GLU A 39 14.09 9.60 -22.56
C GLU A 39 13.70 10.11 -21.16
N GLY A 40 14.70 10.42 -20.33
CA GLY A 40 14.51 10.89 -18.96
C GLY A 40 14.11 9.77 -17.99
N LEU A 41 14.11 10.08 -16.69
CA LEU A 41 13.76 9.10 -15.65
C LEU A 41 12.27 8.75 -15.70
N PRO A 42 11.91 7.45 -15.57
CA PRO A 42 10.52 7.05 -15.59
C PRO A 42 9.79 7.52 -14.32
N PRO A 43 8.48 7.80 -14.40
CA PRO A 43 7.71 8.15 -13.22
C PRO A 43 7.61 6.97 -12.25
N VAL A 44 7.76 7.26 -10.96
CA VAL A 44 7.58 6.29 -9.87
C VAL A 44 6.41 6.78 -9.02
N PHE A 45 5.43 5.91 -8.78
CA PHE A 45 4.34 6.17 -7.86
C PHE A 45 4.57 5.42 -6.55
N PRO A 46 5.03 6.10 -5.48
CA PRO A 46 5.25 5.48 -4.18
C PRO A 46 3.98 5.42 -3.34
N ILE A 47 3.66 4.22 -2.85
CA ILE A 47 2.52 3.94 -1.98
C ILE A 47 3.02 3.28 -0.70
N VAL A 48 2.64 3.85 0.44
CA VAL A 48 2.74 3.22 1.75
C VAL A 48 1.38 2.69 2.12
N ILE A 49 1.27 1.37 2.30
CA ILE A 49 0.07 0.70 2.78
C ILE A 49 0.20 0.56 4.29
N TYR A 50 -0.75 1.16 5.01
CA TYR A 50 -0.76 1.21 6.46
C TYR A 50 -1.96 0.49 7.05
N ASN A 51 -1.70 -0.52 7.88
CA ASN A 51 -2.72 -1.36 8.52
C ASN A 51 -2.66 -1.33 10.05
N GLY A 52 -2.02 -0.31 10.64
CA GLY A 52 -1.90 -0.20 12.08
C GLY A 52 -3.14 0.43 12.74
N GLY A 53 -3.31 0.14 14.04
CA GLY A 53 -4.47 0.61 14.81
C GLY A 53 -4.41 2.06 15.29
N ARG A 54 -3.33 2.80 15.01
CA ARG A 54 -3.17 4.21 15.44
C ARG A 54 -3.28 5.11 14.21
N ALA A 55 -3.85 6.31 14.37
CA ALA A 55 -3.86 7.26 13.27
C ALA A 55 -2.43 7.56 12.79
N TRP A 56 -2.21 7.50 11.48
CA TRP A 56 -0.93 7.90 10.89
C TRP A 56 -0.71 9.41 11.06
N LYS A 57 0.32 9.77 11.83
CA LYS A 57 0.70 11.18 12.07
C LYS A 57 2.06 11.55 11.48
N ALA A 58 2.76 10.59 10.88
CA ALA A 58 4.08 10.85 10.29
C ALA A 58 3.95 11.67 9.00
N PRO A 59 4.91 12.56 8.70
CA PRO A 59 4.91 13.34 7.47
C PRO A 59 4.91 12.45 6.21
N GLN A 60 4.16 12.88 5.19
CA GLN A 60 4.12 12.19 3.89
C GLN A 60 5.11 12.76 2.87
N ASP A 61 5.55 14.00 3.09
CA ASP A 61 6.55 14.68 2.26
C ASP A 61 7.86 14.80 3.03
N VAL A 62 8.96 14.48 2.35
CA VAL A 62 10.32 14.63 2.88
C VAL A 62 10.61 16.07 3.27
N GLU A 63 10.00 17.05 2.60
CA GLU A 63 10.20 18.47 2.91
C GLU A 63 9.89 18.78 4.39
N ALA A 64 8.84 18.16 4.92
CA ALA A 64 8.35 18.37 6.27
C ALA A 64 9.23 17.73 7.37
N LEU A 65 10.24 16.94 6.99
CA LEU A 65 11.20 16.35 7.92
C LEU A 65 12.38 17.29 8.23
N PHE A 66 12.58 18.34 7.44
CA PHE A 66 13.71 19.25 7.64
C PHE A 66 13.44 20.26 8.74
N ALA A 67 14.45 20.51 9.56
CA ALA A 67 14.47 21.61 10.51
C ALA A 67 14.36 22.98 9.79
N PRO A 68 14.00 24.05 10.51
CA PRO A 68 14.09 25.41 9.99
C PRO A 68 15.47 25.67 9.39
N MET A 69 15.51 26.35 8.24
CA MET A 69 16.73 26.68 7.52
C MET A 69 16.63 28.08 6.90
N PRO A 70 17.77 28.74 6.64
CA PRO A 70 17.81 30.02 5.96
C PRO A 70 17.08 29.99 4.61
N GLU A 71 16.48 31.12 4.21
CA GLU A 71 15.73 31.23 2.95
C GLU A 71 16.58 30.83 1.74
N SER A 72 17.87 31.20 1.74
CA SER A 72 18.82 30.86 0.69
C SER A 72 19.04 29.36 0.50
N LEU A 73 18.82 28.54 1.54
CA LEU A 73 19.02 27.09 1.46
C LEU A 73 17.73 26.33 1.10
N LYS A 74 16.55 26.96 1.18
CA LYS A 74 15.28 26.29 0.90
C LYS A 74 15.18 25.75 -0.53
N VAL A 75 15.85 26.38 -1.50
CA VAL A 75 15.88 25.94 -2.91
C VAL A 75 16.52 24.56 -3.09
N TYR A 76 17.44 24.16 -2.20
CA TYR A 76 18.13 22.87 -2.25
C TYR A 76 17.41 21.78 -1.44
N ARG A 77 16.29 22.11 -0.80
CA ARG A 77 15.56 21.15 0.03
C ARG A 77 14.85 20.13 -0.87
N PRO A 78 15.05 18.82 -0.65
CA PRO A 78 14.40 17.80 -1.46
C PRO A 78 12.90 17.78 -1.20
N ARG A 79 12.14 17.61 -2.28
CA ARG A 79 10.68 17.44 -2.26
C ARG A 79 10.34 16.09 -2.83
N HIS A 80 9.70 15.26 -2.02
CA HIS A 80 9.28 13.94 -2.46
C HIS A 80 8.17 13.45 -1.54
N ARG A 81 7.02 13.16 -2.13
CA ARG A 81 5.82 12.75 -1.42
C ARG A 81 5.46 11.32 -1.76
N HIS A 82 5.00 10.59 -0.76
CA HIS A 82 4.35 9.30 -0.96
C HIS A 82 2.85 9.39 -0.77
N PHE A 83 2.13 8.49 -1.45
CA PHE A 83 0.73 8.26 -1.19
C PHE A 83 0.59 7.31 0.01
N LEU A 84 -0.21 7.69 1.00
CA LEU A 84 -0.54 6.83 2.13
C LEU A 84 -1.92 6.22 1.90
N LEU A 85 -1.97 4.90 1.82
CA LEU A 85 -3.20 4.13 1.87
C LEU A 85 -3.39 3.63 3.31
N ASP A 86 -4.18 4.36 4.09
CA ASP A 86 -4.54 3.98 5.46
C ASP A 86 -5.77 3.07 5.43
N GLU A 87 -5.55 1.77 5.56
CA GLU A 87 -6.57 0.74 5.53
C GLU A 87 -7.56 0.87 6.69
N SER A 88 -7.16 1.43 7.84
CA SER A 88 -8.06 1.61 8.99
C SER A 88 -9.09 2.71 8.75
N ARG A 89 -8.82 3.65 7.84
CA ARG A 89 -9.63 4.86 7.62
C ARG A 89 -10.47 4.85 6.35
N VAL A 90 -10.43 3.79 5.54
CA VAL A 90 -11.33 3.68 4.38
C VAL A 90 -12.77 3.58 4.90
N PRO A 91 -13.68 4.52 4.59
CA PRO A 91 -15.03 4.44 5.11
C PRO A 91 -15.79 3.27 4.45
N ALA A 92 -16.74 2.68 5.16
CA ALA A 92 -17.47 1.49 4.71
C ALA A 92 -18.21 1.74 3.38
N ASP A 93 -18.74 2.95 3.20
CA ASP A 93 -19.43 3.34 1.97
C ASP A 93 -18.52 3.36 0.74
N ALA A 94 -17.24 3.75 0.91
CA ALA A 94 -16.24 3.69 -0.15
C ALA A 94 -15.85 2.24 -0.48
N LEU A 95 -15.85 1.34 0.51
CA LEU A 95 -15.64 -0.09 0.27
C LEU A 95 -16.83 -0.76 -0.41
N ASP A 96 -18.05 -0.30 -0.13
CA ASP A 96 -19.26 -0.81 -0.76
C ASP A 96 -19.40 -0.35 -2.21
N LYS A 97 -18.98 0.88 -2.51
CA LYS A 97 -18.91 1.39 -3.88
C LYS A 97 -17.75 0.79 -4.68
N SER A 98 -16.69 0.34 -4.00
CA SER A 98 -15.52 -0.25 -4.66
C SER A 98 -15.72 -1.73 -4.99
N ARG A 99 -15.57 -2.05 -6.28
CA ARG A 99 -15.61 -3.43 -6.80
C ARG A 99 -14.21 -4.04 -6.96
N GLY A 100 -13.17 -3.43 -6.38
CA GLY A 100 -11.80 -3.94 -6.45
C GLY A 100 -11.55 -5.14 -5.53
N LEU A 101 -10.57 -5.99 -5.88
CA LEU A 101 -10.13 -7.11 -5.03
C LEU A 101 -9.52 -6.63 -3.69
N ALA A 102 -8.82 -5.48 -3.70
CA ALA A 102 -8.31 -4.86 -2.48
C ALA A 102 -9.44 -4.43 -1.52
N ALA A 103 -10.57 -3.96 -2.05
CA ALA A 103 -11.73 -3.61 -1.23
C ALA A 103 -12.36 -4.85 -0.57
N GLN A 104 -12.43 -5.96 -1.31
CA GLN A 104 -12.92 -7.23 -0.78
C GLN A 104 -12.00 -7.79 0.30
N LEU A 105 -10.68 -7.69 0.13
CA LEU A 105 -9.71 -8.04 1.16
C LEU A 105 -9.89 -7.20 2.42
N LEU A 106 -10.04 -5.89 2.28
CA LEU A 106 -10.22 -5.00 3.43
C LEU A 106 -11.56 -5.24 4.16
N LYS A 107 -12.64 -5.57 3.43
CA LYS A 107 -13.90 -6.02 4.03
C LYS A 107 -13.70 -7.31 4.82
N LEU A 108 -12.97 -8.27 4.27
CA LEU A 108 -12.64 -9.53 4.93
C LEU A 108 -11.83 -9.33 6.21
N GLU A 109 -10.88 -8.38 6.23
CA GLU A 109 -10.12 -8.06 7.45
C GLU A 109 -10.95 -7.38 8.54
N ARG A 110 -12.00 -6.65 8.16
CA ARG A 110 -12.90 -5.94 9.08
C ARG A 110 -14.09 -6.76 9.55
N ALA A 111 -14.43 -7.83 8.84
CA ALA A 111 -15.56 -8.68 9.15
C ALA A 111 -15.39 -9.30 10.55
N GLN A 112 -16.40 -9.12 11.39
CA GLN A 112 -16.41 -9.68 12.76
C GLN A 112 -17.27 -10.93 12.83
N GLU A 113 -18.32 -11.01 11.98
CA GLU A 113 -19.27 -12.11 11.99
C GLU A 113 -18.96 -13.17 10.93
N PRO A 114 -19.13 -14.47 11.25
CA PRO A 114 -18.91 -15.56 10.28
C PRO A 114 -19.78 -15.46 9.02
N GLU A 115 -20.97 -14.86 9.11
CA GLU A 115 -21.85 -14.69 7.94
C GLU A 115 -21.33 -13.61 6.98
N GLU A 116 -20.77 -12.51 7.51
CA GLU A 116 -20.11 -11.47 6.70
C GLU A 116 -18.94 -12.05 5.92
N VAL A 117 -18.10 -12.84 6.61
CA VAL A 117 -16.97 -13.56 5.97
C VAL A 117 -17.48 -14.46 4.84
N ARG A 118 -18.54 -15.24 5.08
CA ARG A 118 -19.14 -16.11 4.05
C ARG A 118 -19.61 -15.32 2.83
N GLN A 119 -20.28 -14.19 3.04
CA GLN A 119 -20.79 -13.36 1.95
C GLN A 119 -19.63 -12.79 1.11
N ILE A 120 -18.61 -12.23 1.75
CA ILE A 120 -17.45 -11.63 1.06
C ILE A 120 -16.66 -12.71 0.30
N VAL A 121 -16.47 -13.90 0.88
CA VAL A 121 -15.80 -15.02 0.20
C VAL A 121 -16.57 -15.47 -1.05
N ARG A 122 -17.91 -15.52 -1.01
CA ARG A 122 -18.72 -15.86 -2.20
C ARG A 122 -18.53 -14.83 -3.32
N GLU A 123 -18.54 -13.54 -2.98
CA GLU A 123 -18.28 -12.46 -3.95
C GLU A 123 -16.86 -12.55 -4.55
N LEU A 124 -15.87 -12.90 -3.72
CA LEU A 124 -14.50 -13.09 -4.15
C LEU A 124 -14.34 -14.28 -5.12
N ILE A 125 -14.97 -15.42 -4.80
CA ILE A 125 -14.98 -16.61 -5.68
C ILE A 125 -15.63 -16.30 -7.02
N ALA A 126 -16.79 -15.61 -7.01
CA ALA A 126 -17.49 -15.22 -8.24
C ALA A 126 -16.63 -14.34 -9.15
N ARG A 127 -15.78 -13.48 -8.57
CA ARG A 127 -14.87 -12.61 -9.33
C ARG A 127 -13.62 -13.30 -9.83
N LEU A 128 -13.07 -14.23 -9.05
CA LEU A 128 -11.83 -14.92 -9.40
C LEU A 128 -12.06 -16.15 -10.29
N HIS A 129 -13.14 -16.19 -11.08
CA HIS A 129 -13.51 -17.36 -11.90
C HIS A 129 -12.59 -17.57 -13.12
N GLY A 130 -11.93 -16.52 -13.61
CA GLY A 130 -11.04 -16.60 -14.78
C GLY A 130 -9.77 -17.46 -14.56
N PRO A 131 -9.23 -18.12 -15.60
CA PRO A 131 -7.98 -18.88 -15.51
C PRO A 131 -6.77 -18.02 -15.11
N GLU A 132 -6.78 -16.72 -15.44
CA GLU A 132 -5.76 -15.74 -15.06
C GLU A 132 -5.64 -15.54 -13.54
N TYR A 133 -6.70 -15.87 -12.78
CA TYR A 133 -6.75 -15.72 -11.34
C TYR A 133 -6.34 -16.98 -10.56
N VAL A 134 -5.88 -18.06 -11.23
CA VAL A 134 -5.44 -19.30 -10.56
C VAL A 134 -4.42 -19.05 -9.42
N PRO A 135 -3.34 -18.27 -9.63
CA PRO A 135 -2.37 -17.99 -8.57
C PRO A 135 -3.01 -17.21 -7.41
N LEU A 136 -3.91 -16.28 -7.74
CA LEU A 136 -4.58 -15.42 -6.78
C LEU A 136 -5.58 -16.19 -5.93
N ARG A 137 -6.37 -17.10 -6.52
CA ARG A 137 -7.26 -18.01 -5.77
C ARG A 137 -6.48 -18.80 -4.73
N ARG A 138 -5.32 -19.37 -5.11
CA ARG A 138 -4.45 -20.10 -4.18
C ARG A 138 -3.98 -19.23 -3.02
N ALA A 139 -3.51 -18.02 -3.32
CA ALA A 139 -3.06 -17.07 -2.29
C ALA A 139 -4.19 -16.72 -1.31
N PHE A 140 -5.39 -16.42 -1.82
CA PHE A 140 -6.56 -16.14 -0.98
C PHE A 140 -6.98 -17.35 -0.14
N THR A 141 -7.02 -18.57 -0.68
CA THR A 141 -7.36 -19.78 0.09
C THR A 141 -6.39 -19.99 1.25
N VAL A 142 -5.08 -19.86 1.02
CA VAL A 142 -4.07 -20.03 2.08
C VAL A 142 -4.20 -18.94 3.14
N TRP A 143 -4.43 -17.69 2.73
CA TRP A 143 -4.60 -16.56 3.64
C TRP A 143 -5.87 -16.70 4.50
N LEU A 144 -7.02 -17.02 3.88
CA LEU A 144 -8.29 -17.27 4.59
C LEU A 144 -8.13 -18.37 5.65
N GLY A 145 -7.47 -19.48 5.28
CA GLY A 145 -7.18 -20.59 6.18
C GLY A 145 -6.31 -20.22 7.38
N ARG A 146 -5.30 -19.37 7.17
CA ARG A 146 -4.30 -19.05 8.21
C ARG A 146 -4.66 -17.85 9.07
N VAL A 147 -5.37 -16.87 8.53
CA VAL A 147 -5.58 -15.55 9.16
C VAL A 147 -7.02 -15.36 9.60
N VAL A 148 -7.99 -15.68 8.73
CA VAL A 148 -9.41 -15.42 9.00
C VAL A 148 -10.00 -16.50 9.92
N LEU A 149 -9.82 -17.77 9.59
CA LEU A 149 -10.38 -18.87 10.40
C LEU A 149 -9.79 -18.95 11.83
N LYS A 150 -8.53 -18.57 12.02
CA LYS A 150 -7.91 -18.49 13.36
C LYS A 150 -8.46 -17.35 14.22
N ARG A 151 -8.99 -16.28 13.63
CA ARG A 151 -9.54 -15.12 14.36
C ARG A 151 -11.01 -15.31 14.75
N SER A 152 -11.78 -16.00 13.91
CA SER A 152 -13.23 -16.19 14.11
C SER A 152 -13.61 -17.29 15.12
N GLY A 153 -12.64 -17.90 15.82
CA GLY A 153 -12.91 -18.93 16.82
C GLY A 153 -13.50 -20.23 16.27
N ILE A 154 -13.35 -20.50 14.97
CA ILE A 154 -13.81 -21.74 14.33
C ILE A 154 -12.69 -22.79 14.42
N THR A 155 -12.42 -23.22 15.66
CA THR A 155 -11.77 -24.50 16.02
C THR A 155 -12.14 -24.82 17.46
#